data_AF-A0A7L0MX14-F1
#
_entry.id   AF-A0A7L0MX14-F1
#
_cell.length_a   1.000
_cell.length_b   1.000
_cell.length_c   1.000
_cell.angle_alpha   90.00
_cell.angle_beta   90.00
_cell.angle_gamma   90.00
#
_symmetry.space_group_name_H-M   'P 1'
#
loop_
_entity.id
_entity.type
_entity.pdbx_description
1 polymer ?
#
loop_
_entity_poly.entity_id
_entity_poly.type
_entity_poly.pdbx_seq_one_letter_code
_entity_poly.pdbx_strand_id
1 'polypeptide(L)'
;LILIGGFVQLLAGFLAFRKYDHLGGSAFLTFSALWSSYGATRIISAAYPSLQNGFAAGAVAFLVLNAFLSILASSFNVVLLCVTLAMELLSVCFLLFTLENLPLPLEIVTLSIFSIICFYGATASLANCMFGKDLLLMGPPLFTAWSSKKDTPDPPPCVCPKSHCTSGLRTIAELLNTGGVCGVPTDTVYALAASCKHPQAIEKVYRIKERPQEKPICIFISNLEQLRAAAPPISPLLWEFMENVYPGGIGCIIQKGEWLKKLGVGAGYSRVGTQDSIMIRVPDLTVLVHLIDMTGPLAITSANPSGEVDSTHHDMVISRLGHKLEGVLCDGESDEVVASTVVNCTKIDEGGITIVREGCIPAGKVMQIFERVKNR
;
A
#
# COMPACT_ATOMS: atom_id res chain seq x y z
N LEU A 1 27.18 21.82 19.22
CA LEU A 1 26.17 21.71 18.13
C LEU A 1 26.26 20.39 17.36
N ILE A 2 27.46 19.92 16.99
CA ILE A 2 27.70 18.71 16.17
C ILE A 2 27.01 17.45 16.74
N LEU A 3 27.15 17.18 18.04
CA LEU A 3 26.51 16.04 18.71
C LEU A 3 24.97 16.15 18.79
N ILE A 4 24.44 17.37 18.89
CA ILE A 4 22.99 17.63 18.92
C ILE A 4 22.38 17.31 17.55
N GLY A 5 23.08 17.68 16.46
CA GLY A 5 22.67 17.32 15.09
C GLY A 5 22.63 15.81 14.85
N GLY A 6 23.63 15.07 15.36
CA GLY A 6 23.64 13.60 15.29
C GLY A 6 22.43 12.97 15.99
N PHE A 7 22.10 13.44 17.19
CA PHE A 7 20.93 12.94 17.94
C PHE A 7 19.59 13.21 17.22
N VAL A 8 19.44 14.38 16.59
CA VAL A 8 18.24 14.70 15.80
C VAL A 8 18.11 13.79 14.58
N GLN A 9 19.22 13.51 13.89
CA GLN A 9 19.22 12.57 12.77
C GLN A 9 18.92 11.13 13.20
N LEU A 10 19.36 10.72 14.40
CA LEU A 10 19.00 9.42 14.97
C LEU A 10 17.48 9.27 15.15
N LEU A 11 16.84 10.29 15.71
CA LEU A 11 15.38 10.32 15.90
C LEU A 11 14.63 10.33 14.56
N ALA A 12 15.13 11.10 13.58
CA ALA A 12 14.56 11.11 12.23
C ALA A 12 14.65 9.73 11.56
N GLY A 13 15.77 9.01 11.74
CA GLY A 13 15.94 7.65 11.24
C GLY A 13 14.89 6.68 11.79
N PHE A 14 14.67 6.68 13.11
CA PHE A 14 13.65 5.83 13.73
C PHE A 14 12.23 6.16 13.27
N LEU A 15 11.91 7.44 13.04
CA LEU A 15 10.61 7.86 12.52
C LEU A 15 10.40 7.42 11.06
N ALA A 16 11.44 7.45 10.23
CA ALA A 16 11.39 6.98 8.84
C ALA A 16 11.15 5.47 8.76
N PHE A 17 11.81 4.65 9.60
CA PHE A 17 11.53 3.21 9.69
C PHE A 17 10.08 2.90 10.05
N ARG A 18 9.45 3.73 10.88
CA ARG A 18 8.04 3.56 11.27
C ARG A 18 7.05 3.79 10.11
N LYS A 19 7.50 4.42 9.02
CA LYS A 19 6.73 4.66 7.79
C LYS A 19 7.12 3.71 6.65
N TYR A 20 7.85 2.63 6.93
CA TYR A 20 8.38 1.68 5.93
C TYR A 20 9.38 2.30 4.93
N ASP A 21 9.89 3.51 5.20
CA ASP A 21 11.01 4.09 4.45
C ASP A 21 12.33 3.57 5.03
N HIS A 22 12.64 2.32 4.73
CA HIS A 22 13.83 1.63 5.24
C HIS A 22 15.13 2.28 4.79
N LEU A 23 15.12 2.92 3.62
CA LEU A 23 16.31 3.53 3.01
C LEU A 23 16.58 4.92 3.56
N GLY A 24 15.54 5.76 3.66
CA GLY A 24 15.62 7.04 4.37
C GLY A 24 16.04 6.83 5.83
N GLY A 25 15.44 5.84 6.51
CA GLY A 25 15.82 5.46 7.86
C GLY A 25 17.30 5.06 8.00
N SER A 26 17.80 4.22 7.09
CA SER A 26 19.19 3.77 7.08
C SER A 26 20.19 4.91 6.79
N ALA A 27 19.85 5.83 5.90
CA ALA A 27 20.67 7.01 5.59
C ALA A 27 20.79 7.93 6.82
N PHE A 28 19.67 8.24 7.50
CA PHE A 28 19.68 9.09 8.69
C PHE A 28 20.46 8.48 9.86
N LEU A 29 20.39 7.16 10.07
CA LEU A 29 21.22 6.49 11.08
C LEU A 29 22.71 6.56 10.75
N THR A 30 23.07 6.36 9.48
CA THR A 30 24.46 6.46 9.01
C THR A 30 25.00 7.88 9.21
N PHE A 31 24.20 8.89 8.89
CA PHE A 31 24.54 10.30 9.12
C PHE A 31 24.68 10.63 10.60
N SER A 32 23.78 10.13 11.45
CA SER A 32 23.88 10.28 12.90
C SER A 32 25.20 9.70 13.46
N ALA A 33 25.59 8.51 12.99
CA ALA A 33 26.83 7.86 13.38
C ALA A 33 28.06 8.68 12.95
N LEU A 34 28.06 9.20 11.72
CA LEU A 34 29.13 10.06 11.21
C LEU A 34 29.24 11.37 12.02
N TRP A 35 28.13 12.06 12.29
CA TRP A 35 28.09 13.31 13.06
C TRP A 35 28.55 13.11 14.50
N SER A 36 28.14 12.02 15.13
CA SER A 36 28.56 11.68 16.49
C SER A 36 30.05 11.35 16.54
N SER A 37 30.55 10.62 15.55
CA SER A 37 31.97 10.30 15.41
C SER A 37 32.83 11.54 15.13
N TYR A 38 32.39 12.43 14.24
CA TYR A 38 33.08 13.70 13.92
C TYR A 38 33.20 14.59 15.17
N GLY A 39 32.10 14.77 15.89
CA GLY A 39 32.05 15.59 17.10
C GLY A 39 32.89 15.02 18.24
N ALA A 40 32.80 13.70 18.47
CA ALA A 40 33.61 13.03 19.48
C ALA A 40 35.10 13.11 19.14
N THR A 41 35.47 12.92 17.87
CA THR A 41 36.87 12.99 17.42
C THR A 41 37.46 14.38 17.62
N ARG A 42 36.72 15.46 17.34
CA ARG A 42 37.18 16.84 17.59
C ARG A 42 37.46 17.10 19.07
N ILE A 43 36.67 16.52 19.98
CA ILE A 43 36.87 16.66 21.43
C ILE A 43 38.03 15.79 21.91
N ILE A 44 38.09 14.53 21.46
CA ILE A 44 39.08 13.55 21.91
C ILE A 44 40.46 13.83 21.32
N SER A 45 40.55 14.23 20.05
CA SER A 45 41.82 14.58 19.39
C SER A 45 42.50 15.80 20.03
N ALA A 46 41.73 16.70 20.64
CA ALA A 46 42.29 17.81 21.43
C ALA A 46 42.88 17.33 22.78
N ALA A 47 42.43 16.19 23.29
CA ALA A 47 42.87 15.61 24.57
C ALA A 47 43.93 14.50 24.41
N TYR A 48 43.91 13.75 23.30
CA TYR A 48 44.74 12.56 23.06
C TYR A 48 45.18 12.45 21.59
N PRO A 49 46.31 13.08 21.21
CA PRO A 49 46.82 13.09 19.83
C PRO A 49 47.23 11.70 19.31
N SER A 50 47.53 10.74 20.19
CA SER A 50 48.02 9.41 19.81
C SER A 50 47.00 8.51 19.10
N LEU A 51 45.71 8.85 19.13
CA LEU A 51 44.64 8.07 18.47
C LEU A 51 44.35 8.49 17.01
N GLN A 52 45.10 9.45 16.48
CA GLN A 52 44.83 10.10 15.19
C GLN A 52 44.76 9.12 13.99
N ASN A 53 45.61 8.09 13.96
CA ASN A 53 45.60 7.06 12.92
C ASN A 53 44.30 6.23 12.91
N GLY A 54 43.70 5.97 14.08
CA GLY A 54 42.43 5.26 14.19
C GLY A 54 41.26 6.08 13.68
N PHE A 55 41.29 7.40 13.91
CA PHE A 55 40.27 8.32 13.41
C PHE A 55 40.35 8.49 11.89
N ALA A 56 41.54 8.54 11.31
CA ALA A 56 41.73 8.59 9.85
C ALA A 56 41.16 7.32 9.17
N ALA A 57 41.42 6.13 9.72
CA ALA A 57 40.85 4.88 9.20
C ALA A 57 39.31 4.86 9.28
N GLY A 58 38.73 5.39 10.37
CA GLY A 58 37.29 5.56 10.51
C GLY A 58 36.70 6.51 9.46
N ALA A 59 37.37 7.65 9.20
CA ALA A 59 36.95 8.61 8.18
C ALA A 59 36.96 8.00 6.76
N VAL A 60 37.97 7.18 6.43
CA VAL A 60 38.03 6.43 5.15
C VAL A 60 36.88 5.43 5.03
N ALA A 61 36.54 4.70 6.10
CA ALA A 61 35.41 3.77 6.08
C ALA A 61 34.07 4.48 5.84
N PHE A 62 33.88 5.66 6.44
CA PHE A 62 32.70 6.48 6.20
C PHE A 62 32.60 7.03 4.78
N LEU A 63 33.72 7.41 4.16
CA LEU A 63 33.75 7.80 2.74
C LEU A 63 33.24 6.66 1.85
N VAL A 64 33.76 5.44 2.03
CA VAL A 64 33.34 4.28 1.24
C VAL A 64 31.85 4.00 1.41
N LEU A 65 31.36 4.01 2.65
CA LEU A 65 29.94 3.78 2.95
C LEU A 65 29.05 4.87 2.36
N ASN A 66 29.44 6.13 2.47
CA ASN A 66 28.63 7.25 1.98
C ASN A 66 28.68 7.40 0.45
N ALA A 67 29.78 7.02 -0.19
CA ALA A 67 29.84 6.88 -1.65
C ALA A 67 28.84 5.82 -2.16
N PHE A 68 28.73 4.68 -1.47
CA PHE A 68 27.71 3.67 -1.77
C PHE A 68 26.29 4.24 -1.58
N LEU A 69 26.02 4.95 -0.49
CA LEU A 69 24.73 5.61 -0.26
C LEU A 69 24.42 6.67 -1.31
N SER A 70 25.42 7.38 -1.83
CA SER A 70 25.26 8.38 -2.89
C SER A 70 24.84 7.75 -4.21
N ILE A 71 25.45 6.61 -4.57
CA ILE A 71 25.04 5.82 -5.74
C ILE A 71 23.59 5.36 -5.58
N LEU A 72 23.23 4.88 -4.39
CA LEU A 72 21.87 4.44 -4.13
C LEU A 72 20.86 5.59 -4.15
N ALA A 73 21.18 6.72 -3.50
CA ALA A 73 20.36 7.94 -3.45
C ALA A 73 20.06 8.52 -4.82
N SER A 74 21.00 8.37 -5.76
CA SER A 74 20.84 8.81 -7.15
C SER A 74 19.66 8.15 -7.88
N SER A 75 19.18 7.01 -7.37
CA SER A 75 18.03 6.26 -7.88
C SER A 75 16.68 6.66 -7.29
N PHE A 76 16.64 7.57 -6.31
CA PHE A 76 15.41 7.95 -5.60
C PHE A 76 14.96 9.38 -5.92
N ASN A 77 15.72 10.39 -5.50
CA ASN A 77 15.40 11.79 -5.76
C ASN A 77 16.65 12.67 -5.69
N VAL A 78 16.62 13.82 -6.37
CA VAL A 78 17.75 14.74 -6.45
C VAL A 78 18.14 15.28 -5.06
N VAL A 79 17.17 15.59 -4.21
CA VAL A 79 17.46 16.17 -2.88
C VAL A 79 18.26 15.20 -2.02
N LEU A 80 17.89 13.92 -1.99
CA LEU A 80 18.61 12.88 -1.24
C LEU A 80 20.01 12.69 -1.79
N LEU A 81 20.17 12.71 -3.13
CA LEU A 81 21.48 12.67 -3.76
C LEU A 81 22.34 13.87 -3.35
N CYS A 82 21.79 15.09 -3.40
CA CYS A 82 22.48 16.31 -2.98
C CYS A 82 22.89 16.24 -1.50
N VAL A 83 22.05 15.70 -0.63
CA VAL A 83 22.38 15.47 0.79
C VAL A 83 23.55 14.49 0.92
N THR A 84 23.51 13.35 0.22
CA THR A 84 24.59 12.35 0.28
C THR A 84 25.92 12.87 -0.29
N LEU A 85 25.88 13.67 -1.36
CA LEU A 85 27.07 14.29 -1.95
C LEU A 85 27.67 15.37 -1.04
N ALA A 86 26.82 16.18 -0.41
CA ALA A 86 27.28 17.14 0.60
C ALA A 86 27.88 16.44 1.83
N MET A 87 27.34 15.28 2.21
CA MET A 87 27.93 14.44 3.26
C MET A 87 29.26 13.83 2.85
N GLU A 88 29.45 13.49 1.57
CA GLU A 88 30.74 13.01 1.06
C GLU A 88 31.82 14.09 1.22
N LEU A 89 31.48 15.33 0.88
CA LEU A 89 32.37 16.47 1.04
C LEU A 89 32.71 16.74 2.53
N LEU A 90 31.75 16.53 3.43
CA LEU A 90 31.99 16.61 4.87
C LEU A 90 32.91 15.50 5.38
N SER A 91 32.75 14.27 4.89
CA SER A 91 33.64 13.15 5.21
C SER A 91 35.07 13.41 4.71
N VAL A 92 35.24 14.07 3.55
CA VAL A 92 36.55 14.53 3.07
C VAL A 92 37.13 15.60 4.00
N CYS A 93 36.33 16.57 4.44
CA CYS A 93 36.77 17.56 5.42
C CYS A 93 37.18 16.89 6.74
N PHE A 94 36.45 15.86 7.18
CA PHE A 94 36.82 15.10 8.36
C PHE A 94 38.15 14.36 8.20
N LEU A 95 38.37 13.69 7.08
CA LEU A 95 39.64 13.03 6.80
C LEU A 95 40.79 14.05 6.81
N LEU A 96 40.63 15.19 6.12
CA LEU A 96 41.64 16.25 6.11
C LEU A 96 41.89 16.83 7.51
N PHE A 97 40.86 16.91 8.36
CA PHE A 97 41.02 17.29 9.75
C PHE A 97 41.87 16.28 10.53
N THR A 98 41.61 14.98 10.38
CA THR A 98 42.42 13.93 11.02
C THR A 98 43.87 13.92 10.55
N LEU A 99 44.12 14.38 9.32
CA LEU A 99 45.46 14.51 8.73
C LEU A 99 46.10 15.89 8.96
N GLU A 100 45.51 16.76 9.79
CA GLU A 100 45.99 18.13 10.07
C GLU A 100 46.14 19.03 8.84
N ASN A 101 45.46 18.71 7.75
CA ASN A 101 45.59 19.37 6.45
C ASN A 101 44.29 20.07 6.00
N LEU A 102 43.35 20.34 6.91
CA LEU A 102 42.06 20.94 6.57
C LEU A 102 42.16 22.47 6.41
N PRO A 103 41.88 23.03 5.22
CA PRO A 103 41.76 24.47 5.04
C PRO A 103 40.48 24.98 5.69
N LEU A 104 40.60 25.96 6.58
CA LEU A 104 39.47 26.56 7.30
C LEU A 104 38.39 27.16 6.36
N PRO A 105 38.72 27.80 5.21
CA PRO A 105 37.71 28.25 4.25
C PRO A 105 36.89 27.10 3.64
N LEU A 106 37.52 25.95 3.37
CA LEU A 106 36.85 24.78 2.80
C LEU A 106 35.81 24.21 3.77
N GLU A 107 36.15 24.15 5.06
CA GLU A 107 35.25 23.67 6.11
C GLU A 107 34.00 24.55 6.23
N ILE A 108 34.17 25.88 6.26
CA ILE A 108 33.06 26.83 6.38
C ILE A 108 32.12 26.74 5.18
N VAL A 109 32.67 26.69 3.97
CA VAL A 109 31.85 26.60 2.74
C VAL A 109 31.07 25.30 2.71
N THR A 110 31.72 24.18 3.02
CA THR A 110 31.09 22.85 3.03
C THR A 110 29.95 22.76 4.04
N LEU A 111 30.16 23.24 5.27
CA LEU A 111 29.13 23.27 6.30
C LEU A 111 27.95 24.17 5.92
N SER A 112 28.21 25.29 5.26
CA SER A 112 27.18 26.23 4.81
C SER A 112 26.29 25.62 3.73
N ILE A 113 26.90 24.98 2.72
CA ILE A 113 26.20 24.27 1.64
C ILE A 113 25.34 23.15 2.23
N PHE A 114 25.93 22.32 3.10
CA PHE A 114 25.22 21.23 3.75
C PHE A 114 24.00 21.71 4.55
N SER A 115 24.16 22.79 5.33
CA SER A 115 23.06 23.36 6.13
C SER A 115 21.90 23.82 5.25
N ILE A 116 22.16 24.44 4.10
CA ILE A 116 21.12 24.91 3.17
C ILE A 116 20.36 23.72 2.58
N ILE A 117 21.08 22.68 2.13
CA ILE A 117 20.48 21.48 1.54
C ILE A 117 19.63 20.74 2.58
N CYS A 118 20.13 20.57 3.81
CA CYS A 118 19.37 19.92 4.87
C CYS A 118 18.13 20.72 5.28
N PHE A 119 18.24 22.04 5.37
CA PHE A 119 17.09 22.89 5.69
C PHE A 119 16.00 22.79 4.61
N TYR A 120 16.39 22.80 3.34
CA TYR A 120 15.46 22.58 2.23
C TYR A 120 14.83 21.18 2.28
N GLY A 121 15.62 20.12 2.41
CA GLY A 121 15.11 18.75 2.46
C GLY A 121 14.16 18.51 3.64
N ALA A 122 14.46 19.06 4.82
CA ALA A 122 13.61 18.97 6.00
C ALA A 122 12.28 19.73 5.82
N THR A 123 12.33 20.96 5.32
CA THR A 123 11.14 21.77 5.07
C THR A 123 10.26 21.17 3.97
N ALA A 124 10.85 20.67 2.89
CA ALA A 124 10.15 19.97 1.82
C ALA A 124 9.51 18.66 2.30
N SER A 125 10.23 17.87 3.10
CA SER A 125 9.68 16.62 3.67
C SER A 125 8.51 16.89 4.62
N LEU A 126 8.64 17.93 5.47
CA LEU A 126 7.61 18.30 6.42
C LEU A 126 6.35 18.84 5.71
N ALA A 127 6.53 19.74 4.73
CA ALA A 127 5.42 20.29 3.94
C ALA A 127 4.68 19.19 3.16
N ASN A 128 5.41 18.32 2.45
CA ASN A 128 4.78 17.25 1.67
C ASN A 128 4.05 16.25 2.58
N CYS A 129 4.57 15.98 3.78
CA CYS A 129 3.91 15.12 4.77
C CYS A 129 2.66 15.76 5.38
N MET A 130 2.68 17.07 5.69
CA MET A 130 1.55 17.74 6.32
C MET A 130 0.37 17.97 5.37
N PHE A 131 0.65 18.21 4.09
CA PHE A 131 -0.37 18.60 3.11
C PHE A 131 -0.76 17.49 2.13
N GLY A 132 -0.12 16.30 2.21
CA GLY A 132 -0.46 15.13 1.39
C GLY A 132 -0.30 15.35 -0.13
N LYS A 133 0.50 16.34 -0.53
CA LYS A 133 0.77 16.75 -1.91
C LYS A 133 2.24 17.12 -2.04
N ASP A 134 2.83 16.91 -3.23
CA ASP A 134 4.20 17.34 -3.56
C ASP A 134 4.28 18.86 -3.75
N LEU A 135 4.13 19.58 -2.64
CA LEU A 135 4.09 21.05 -2.59
C LEU A 135 5.47 21.65 -2.83
N LEU A 136 6.52 20.95 -2.36
CA LEU A 136 7.92 21.28 -2.61
C LEU A 136 8.57 20.16 -3.43
N LEU A 137 9.17 20.56 -4.56
CA LEU A 137 9.78 19.67 -5.55
C LEU A 137 11.06 19.00 -5.01
N MET A 138 11.00 17.70 -4.74
CA MET A 138 12.19 16.91 -4.38
C MET A 138 13.06 16.52 -5.58
N GLY A 139 12.56 16.78 -6.80
CA GLY A 139 13.22 16.45 -8.05
C GLY A 139 13.16 14.95 -8.40
N PRO A 140 13.21 14.61 -9.70
CA PRO A 140 13.20 13.21 -10.14
C PRO A 140 14.52 12.49 -9.79
N PRO A 141 14.55 11.15 -9.77
CA PRO A 141 15.80 10.41 -9.65
C PRO A 141 16.76 10.74 -10.82
N LEU A 142 18.06 10.82 -10.53
CA LEU A 142 19.09 11.30 -11.47
C LEU A 142 19.58 10.17 -12.39
N PHE A 143 19.73 8.98 -11.82
CA PHE A 143 19.58 7.76 -12.58
C PHE A 143 18.17 7.32 -12.29
N THR A 144 17.31 7.25 -13.31
CA THR A 144 16.21 6.30 -13.19
C THR A 144 16.90 5.00 -12.80
N ALA A 145 16.66 4.52 -11.57
CA ALA A 145 16.88 3.13 -11.27
C ALA A 145 16.36 2.35 -12.48
N TRP A 146 16.89 1.18 -12.65
CA TRP A 146 16.37 0.17 -13.54
C TRP A 146 14.91 -0.21 -13.14
N SER A 147 13.98 0.75 -13.01
CA SER A 147 12.76 0.73 -13.79
C SER A 147 13.20 0.19 -15.14
N SER A 148 12.89 -1.10 -15.31
CA SER A 148 12.93 -1.75 -16.59
C SER A 148 12.61 -0.67 -17.61
N LYS A 149 13.64 -0.32 -18.38
CA LYS A 149 13.47 0.44 -19.60
C LYS A 149 12.43 -0.41 -20.31
N LYS A 150 11.17 0.01 -20.23
CA LYS A 150 10.09 -0.51 -21.05
C LYS A 150 10.48 0.02 -22.42
N ASP A 151 11.51 -0.60 -23.01
CA ASP A 151 11.64 -0.75 -24.44
C ASP A 151 10.23 -1.08 -24.87
N THR A 152 9.61 -0.12 -25.56
CA THR A 152 8.20 -0.09 -25.98
C THR A 152 7.52 -1.43 -25.74
N PRO A 153 6.77 -1.61 -24.64
CA PRO A 153 6.21 -2.91 -24.38
C PRO A 153 5.26 -3.20 -25.52
N ASP A 154 5.19 -4.47 -25.88
CA ASP A 154 3.96 -4.99 -26.46
C ASP A 154 2.76 -4.33 -25.76
N PRO A 155 1.69 -3.99 -26.51
CA PRO A 155 0.51 -3.39 -25.91
C PRO A 155 0.14 -4.16 -24.64
N PRO A 156 -0.25 -3.46 -23.55
CA PRO A 156 -0.51 -4.11 -22.27
C PRO A 156 -1.42 -5.32 -22.51
N PRO A 157 -1.19 -6.42 -21.78
CA PRO A 157 -1.87 -7.70 -22.07
C PRO A 157 -3.40 -7.60 -21.96
N CYS A 158 -3.89 -6.54 -21.33
CA CYS A 158 -5.29 -6.19 -21.18
C CYS A 158 -5.48 -4.66 -21.18
N VAL A 159 -6.74 -4.21 -21.19
CA VAL A 159 -7.09 -2.78 -21.13
C VAL A 159 -6.83 -2.23 -19.72
N CYS A 160 -5.98 -1.21 -19.58
CA CYS A 160 -5.55 -0.68 -18.28
C CYS A 160 -5.88 0.81 -18.09
N PRO A 161 -7.17 1.20 -17.94
CA PRO A 161 -7.55 2.59 -17.73
C PRO A 161 -7.31 3.03 -16.28
N LYS A 162 -7.19 4.34 -16.07
CA LYS A 162 -7.04 4.93 -14.73
C LYS A 162 -8.40 5.19 -14.07
N SER A 163 -8.48 4.97 -12.76
CA SER A 163 -9.68 5.15 -11.92
C SER A 163 -10.17 6.60 -11.81
N HIS A 164 -9.27 7.59 -11.82
CA HIS A 164 -9.63 8.99 -11.63
C HIS A 164 -10.35 9.62 -12.84
N CYS A 165 -10.47 8.89 -13.95
CA CYS A 165 -11.22 9.33 -15.12
C CYS A 165 -12.53 8.54 -15.23
N THR A 166 -13.66 9.25 -15.38
CA THR A 166 -14.97 8.61 -15.60
C THR A 166 -14.99 7.70 -16.83
N SER A 167 -14.21 8.03 -17.87
CA SER A 167 -14.03 7.17 -19.04
C SER A 167 -13.44 5.81 -18.67
N GLY A 168 -12.49 5.77 -17.73
CA GLY A 168 -11.86 4.52 -17.29
C GLY A 168 -12.82 3.59 -16.56
N LEU A 169 -13.64 4.14 -15.66
CA LEU A 169 -14.71 3.37 -15.01
C LEU A 169 -15.72 2.85 -16.04
N ARG A 170 -16.13 3.67 -17.00
CA ARG A 170 -17.07 3.25 -18.06
C ARG A 170 -16.49 2.12 -18.91
N THR A 171 -15.22 2.21 -19.30
CA THR A 171 -14.55 1.12 -20.04
C THR A 171 -14.59 -0.19 -19.27
N ILE A 172 -14.24 -0.19 -17.98
CA ILE A 172 -14.28 -1.41 -17.15
C ILE A 172 -15.72 -1.90 -16.94
N ALA A 173 -16.68 -0.99 -16.74
CA ALA A 173 -18.09 -1.33 -16.61
C ALA A 173 -18.62 -2.00 -17.89
N GLU A 174 -18.25 -1.50 -19.07
CA GLU A 174 -18.60 -2.10 -20.36
C GLU A 174 -18.00 -3.50 -20.52
N LEU A 175 -16.73 -3.70 -20.16
CA LEU A 175 -16.09 -5.02 -20.18
C LEU A 175 -16.82 -6.01 -19.25
N LEU A 176 -17.16 -5.59 -18.03
CA LEU A 176 -17.92 -6.43 -17.09
C LEU A 176 -19.34 -6.72 -17.60
N ASN A 177 -20.03 -5.73 -18.17
CA ASN A 177 -21.38 -5.87 -18.71
C ASN A 177 -21.43 -6.70 -20.01
N THR A 178 -20.30 -6.90 -20.69
CA THR A 178 -20.19 -7.78 -21.86
C THR A 178 -19.66 -9.18 -21.51
N GLY A 179 -19.48 -9.48 -20.22
CA GLY A 179 -19.06 -10.82 -19.75
C GLY A 179 -17.55 -11.00 -19.60
N GLY A 180 -16.78 -9.93 -19.62
CA GLY A 180 -15.35 -9.94 -19.30
C GLY A 180 -15.08 -10.09 -17.80
N VAL A 181 -13.84 -10.47 -17.47
CA VAL A 181 -13.29 -10.50 -16.12
C VAL A 181 -12.24 -9.41 -16.00
N CYS A 182 -12.42 -8.53 -15.01
CA CYS A 182 -11.54 -7.40 -14.80
C CYS A 182 -10.86 -7.46 -13.43
N GLY A 183 -9.62 -6.98 -13.36
CA GLY A 183 -8.99 -6.60 -12.10
C GLY A 183 -9.53 -5.25 -11.63
N VAL A 184 -9.94 -5.16 -10.37
CA VAL A 184 -10.50 -3.93 -9.79
C VAL A 184 -9.87 -3.63 -8.43
N PRO A 185 -9.66 -2.35 -8.08
CA PRO A 185 -9.21 -1.98 -6.74
C PRO A 185 -10.32 -2.25 -5.72
N THR A 186 -9.94 -2.47 -4.47
CA THR A 186 -10.85 -2.49 -3.32
C THR A 186 -10.20 -1.72 -2.17
N ASP A 187 -10.98 -1.41 -1.13
CA ASP A 187 -10.52 -0.90 0.17
C ASP A 187 -9.67 -1.91 0.97
N THR A 188 -9.43 -3.11 0.41
CA THR A 188 -8.58 -4.12 1.04
C THR A 188 -7.45 -4.56 0.13
N VAL A 189 -7.66 -5.57 -0.71
CA VAL A 189 -6.69 -6.03 -1.70
C VAL A 189 -7.34 -5.98 -3.08
N TYR A 190 -6.57 -5.90 -4.16
CA TYR A 190 -7.14 -5.97 -5.51
C TYR A 190 -7.95 -7.26 -5.70
N ALA A 191 -8.99 -7.16 -6.51
CA ALA A 191 -9.93 -8.25 -6.77
C ALA A 191 -10.08 -8.54 -8.26
N LEU A 192 -10.38 -9.81 -8.59
CA LEU A 192 -11.01 -10.16 -9.85
C LEU A 192 -12.52 -9.98 -9.68
N ALA A 193 -13.12 -9.27 -10.61
CA ALA A 193 -14.55 -9.05 -10.69
C ALA A 193 -15.12 -9.61 -11.99
N ALA A 194 -16.32 -10.19 -11.87
CA ALA A 194 -17.19 -10.55 -12.97
C ALA A 194 -18.61 -10.07 -12.66
N SER A 195 -19.34 -9.62 -13.68
CA SER A 195 -20.76 -9.29 -13.47
C SER A 195 -21.56 -10.55 -13.14
N CYS A 196 -22.41 -10.48 -12.11
CA CYS A 196 -23.29 -11.59 -11.76
C CYS A 196 -24.27 -11.95 -12.90
N LYS A 197 -24.54 -11.02 -13.82
CA LYS A 197 -25.41 -11.25 -14.98
C LYS A 197 -24.87 -12.32 -15.94
N HIS A 198 -23.57 -12.62 -15.89
CA HIS A 198 -22.86 -13.50 -16.82
C HIS A 198 -22.23 -14.70 -16.11
N PRO A 199 -22.95 -15.85 -16.03
CA PRO A 199 -22.43 -17.06 -15.39
C PRO A 199 -21.08 -17.53 -15.95
N GLN A 200 -20.89 -17.39 -17.27
CA GLN A 200 -19.66 -17.76 -17.95
C GLN A 200 -18.46 -16.93 -17.50
N ALA A 201 -18.67 -15.65 -17.16
CA ALA A 201 -17.61 -14.78 -16.62
C ALA A 201 -17.18 -15.24 -15.22
N ILE A 202 -18.15 -15.66 -14.39
CA ILE A 202 -17.88 -16.22 -13.06
C ILE A 202 -17.11 -17.54 -13.17
N GLU A 203 -17.48 -18.42 -14.11
CA GLU A 203 -16.71 -19.64 -14.41
C GLU A 203 -15.29 -19.31 -14.90
N LYS A 204 -15.13 -18.24 -15.69
CA LYS A 204 -13.81 -17.76 -16.11
C LYS A 204 -12.97 -17.32 -14.92
N VAL A 205 -13.54 -16.65 -13.91
CA VAL A 205 -12.84 -16.32 -12.65
C VAL A 205 -12.29 -17.58 -11.97
N TYR A 206 -13.08 -18.66 -11.89
CA TYR A 206 -12.61 -19.94 -11.34
C TYR A 206 -11.42 -20.50 -12.14
N ARG A 207 -11.50 -20.47 -13.47
CA ARG A 207 -10.43 -20.97 -14.35
C ARG A 207 -9.15 -20.12 -14.27
N ILE A 208 -9.28 -18.79 -14.26
CA ILE A 208 -8.14 -17.87 -14.18
C ILE A 208 -7.31 -18.13 -12.92
N LYS A 209 -7.99 -18.32 -11.78
CA LYS A 209 -7.36 -18.53 -10.48
C LYS A 209 -7.01 -19.98 -10.16
N GLU A 210 -7.40 -20.92 -11.03
CA GLU A 210 -7.35 -22.35 -10.73
C GLU A 210 -8.01 -22.65 -9.38
N ARG A 211 -9.14 -21.98 -9.13
CA ARG A 211 -9.82 -21.99 -7.83
C ARG A 211 -10.63 -23.28 -7.69
N PRO A 212 -10.50 -24.02 -6.58
CA PRO A 212 -11.38 -25.15 -6.28
C PRO A 212 -12.85 -24.70 -6.20
N GLN A 213 -13.76 -25.50 -6.76
CA GLN A 213 -15.20 -25.17 -6.77
C GLN A 213 -15.78 -25.11 -5.36
N GLU A 214 -15.16 -25.82 -4.41
CA GLU A 214 -15.50 -25.84 -2.99
C GLU A 214 -15.24 -24.51 -2.29
N LYS A 215 -14.50 -23.58 -2.91
CA LYS A 215 -14.30 -22.22 -2.42
C LYS A 215 -15.27 -21.28 -3.12
N PRO A 216 -16.41 -20.92 -2.51
CA PRO A 216 -17.43 -20.12 -3.18
C PRO A 216 -16.92 -18.71 -3.53
N ILE A 217 -17.49 -18.12 -4.59
CA ILE A 217 -17.30 -16.71 -4.91
C ILE A 217 -18.31 -15.87 -4.11
N CYS A 218 -17.84 -14.77 -3.52
CA CYS A 218 -18.67 -13.82 -2.80
C CYS A 218 -19.21 -12.74 -3.75
N ILE A 219 -20.18 -11.95 -3.29
CA ILE A 219 -20.69 -10.81 -4.05
C ILE A 219 -20.46 -9.51 -3.29
N PHE A 220 -20.10 -8.45 -4.02
CA PHE A 220 -20.07 -7.10 -3.48
C PHE A 220 -21.25 -6.31 -4.03
N ILE A 221 -21.84 -5.48 -3.18
CA ILE A 221 -22.93 -4.55 -3.52
C ILE A 221 -22.52 -3.13 -3.15
N SER A 222 -23.18 -2.12 -3.72
CA SER A 222 -22.74 -0.73 -3.57
C SER A 222 -23.16 -0.10 -2.23
N ASN A 223 -24.29 -0.53 -1.66
CA ASN A 223 -24.78 -0.02 -0.38
C ASN A 223 -25.82 -0.95 0.26
N LEU A 224 -26.14 -0.70 1.53
CA LEU A 224 -27.16 -1.44 2.27
C LEU A 224 -28.60 -1.16 1.79
N GLU A 225 -28.88 -0.01 1.17
CA GLU A 225 -30.23 0.27 0.65
C GLU A 225 -30.62 -0.69 -0.47
N GLN A 226 -29.68 -1.07 -1.33
CA GLN A 226 -29.89 -2.12 -2.33
C GLN A 226 -30.27 -3.46 -1.67
N LEU A 227 -29.61 -3.80 -0.57
CA LEU A 227 -29.93 -5.00 0.20
C LEU A 227 -31.32 -4.90 0.83
N ARG A 228 -31.68 -3.74 1.42
CA ARG A 228 -33.02 -3.51 1.99
C ARG A 228 -34.11 -3.64 0.93
N ALA A 229 -33.89 -3.09 -0.26
CA ALA A 229 -34.83 -3.21 -1.38
C ALA A 229 -35.02 -4.66 -1.87
N ALA A 230 -33.97 -5.49 -1.79
CA ALA A 230 -34.08 -6.92 -2.10
C ALA A 230 -34.87 -7.72 -1.04
N ALA A 231 -35.02 -7.15 0.16
CA ALA A 231 -35.75 -7.71 1.30
C ALA A 231 -35.36 -9.17 1.64
N PRO A 232 -34.08 -9.43 1.97
CA PRO A 232 -33.67 -10.75 2.44
C PRO A 232 -34.35 -11.09 3.77
N PRO A 233 -34.61 -12.37 4.06
CA PRO A 233 -35.20 -12.81 5.33
C PRO A 233 -34.12 -12.81 6.43
N ILE A 234 -33.66 -11.63 6.83
CA ILE A 234 -32.67 -11.45 7.91
C ILE A 234 -33.30 -10.77 9.12
N SER A 235 -32.84 -11.13 10.30
CA SER A 235 -33.37 -10.63 11.56
C SER A 235 -32.98 -9.17 11.84
N PRO A 236 -33.69 -8.49 12.75
CA PRO A 236 -33.30 -7.14 13.20
C PRO A 236 -31.86 -7.08 13.73
N LEU A 237 -31.43 -8.12 14.46
CA LEU A 237 -30.08 -8.21 15.00
C LEU A 237 -29.02 -8.26 13.89
N LEU A 238 -29.29 -9.02 12.81
CA LEU A 238 -28.40 -9.08 11.65
C LEU A 238 -28.36 -7.76 10.90
N TRP A 239 -29.51 -7.08 10.74
CA TRP A 239 -29.55 -5.74 10.15
C TRP A 239 -28.68 -4.76 10.94
N GLU A 240 -28.86 -4.67 12.26
CA GLU A 240 -28.08 -3.74 13.07
C GLU A 240 -26.58 -4.10 13.06
N PHE A 241 -26.23 -5.39 13.05
CA PHE A 241 -24.84 -5.80 12.89
C PHE A 241 -24.26 -5.35 11.55
N MET A 242 -24.98 -5.57 10.44
CA MET A 242 -24.58 -5.15 9.09
C MET A 242 -24.41 -3.62 8.99
N GLU A 243 -25.31 -2.84 9.60
CA GLU A 243 -25.22 -1.37 9.65
C GLU A 243 -24.00 -0.86 10.42
N ASN A 244 -23.49 -1.62 11.38
CA ASN A 244 -22.29 -1.26 12.15
C ASN A 244 -20.98 -1.70 11.48
N VAL A 245 -21.03 -2.56 10.46
CA VAL A 245 -19.82 -3.07 9.77
C VAL A 245 -19.70 -2.64 8.32
N TYR A 246 -20.75 -2.08 7.72
CA TYR A 246 -20.75 -1.60 6.35
C TYR A 246 -20.93 -0.08 6.22
N PRO A 247 -20.26 0.56 5.24
CA PRO A 247 -19.22 -0.01 4.37
C PRO A 247 -17.93 -0.37 5.14
N GLY A 248 -17.13 -1.32 4.64
CA GLY A 248 -15.82 -1.61 5.24
C GLY A 248 -15.26 -3.02 5.02
N GLY A 249 -14.25 -3.33 5.83
CA GLY A 249 -13.38 -4.51 5.77
C GLY A 249 -13.95 -5.84 6.26
N ILE A 250 -15.27 -5.95 6.50
CA ILE A 250 -15.93 -7.18 6.96
C ILE A 250 -16.81 -7.72 5.83
N GLY A 251 -16.90 -9.03 5.66
CA GLY A 251 -17.90 -9.67 4.82
C GLY A 251 -18.76 -10.64 5.62
N CYS A 252 -20.07 -10.58 5.41
CA CYS A 252 -21.07 -11.34 6.16
C CYS A 252 -21.58 -12.50 5.30
N ILE A 253 -21.44 -13.73 5.79
CA ILE A 253 -22.09 -14.90 5.22
C ILE A 253 -23.50 -14.98 5.81
N ILE A 254 -24.50 -14.92 4.95
CA ILE A 254 -25.91 -14.97 5.30
C ILE A 254 -26.62 -16.06 4.48
N GLN A 255 -27.86 -16.38 4.85
CA GLN A 255 -28.65 -17.37 4.12
C GLN A 255 -28.92 -16.90 2.69
N LYS A 256 -28.62 -17.78 1.74
CA LYS A 256 -28.89 -17.57 0.31
C LYS A 256 -30.36 -17.82 0.03
N GLY A 257 -30.95 -17.00 -0.84
CA GLY A 257 -32.32 -17.20 -1.27
C GLY A 257 -32.69 -16.39 -2.50
N GLU A 258 -33.93 -16.58 -2.96
CA GLU A 258 -34.49 -15.97 -4.17
C GLU A 258 -34.43 -14.43 -4.19
N TRP A 259 -34.33 -13.80 -3.02
CA TRP A 259 -34.11 -12.37 -2.86
C TRP A 259 -32.85 -11.86 -3.60
N LEU A 260 -31.81 -12.70 -3.80
CA LEU A 260 -30.65 -12.35 -4.62
C LEU A 260 -31.00 -12.00 -6.07
N LYS A 261 -32.10 -12.56 -6.61
CA LYS A 261 -32.57 -12.20 -7.95
C LYS A 261 -33.07 -10.75 -7.99
N LYS A 262 -33.72 -10.28 -6.91
CA LYS A 262 -34.14 -8.88 -6.74
C LYS A 262 -32.95 -7.93 -6.57
N LEU A 263 -31.86 -8.41 -5.96
CA LEU A 263 -30.59 -7.69 -5.84
C LEU A 263 -29.88 -7.50 -7.20
N GLY A 264 -30.30 -8.21 -8.25
CA GLY A 264 -29.71 -8.11 -9.59
C GLY A 264 -28.60 -9.12 -9.87
N VAL A 265 -28.50 -10.21 -9.09
CA VAL A 265 -27.54 -11.30 -9.36
C VAL A 265 -27.87 -12.02 -10.68
N GLY A 266 -29.12 -11.98 -11.14
CA GLY A 266 -29.51 -12.48 -12.46
C GLY A 266 -29.18 -13.97 -12.67
N ALA A 267 -28.66 -14.31 -13.86
CA ALA A 267 -28.35 -15.69 -14.23
C ALA A 267 -27.21 -16.30 -13.40
N GLY A 268 -26.35 -15.49 -12.77
CA GLY A 268 -25.23 -15.95 -11.96
C GLY A 268 -25.63 -16.53 -10.59
N TYR A 269 -26.92 -16.57 -10.25
CA TYR A 269 -27.42 -17.05 -8.96
C TYR A 269 -26.83 -18.40 -8.52
N SER A 270 -26.71 -19.36 -9.44
CA SER A 270 -26.16 -20.69 -9.15
C SER A 270 -24.63 -20.75 -9.08
N ARG A 271 -23.94 -19.67 -9.47
CA ARG A 271 -22.47 -19.58 -9.56
C ARG A 271 -21.83 -18.76 -8.43
N VAL A 272 -22.62 -18.16 -7.55
CA VAL A 272 -22.15 -17.38 -6.37
C VAL A 272 -22.61 -18.03 -5.08
N GLY A 273 -21.77 -17.96 -4.04
CA GLY A 273 -22.05 -18.59 -2.75
C GLY A 273 -22.12 -20.12 -2.82
N THR A 274 -22.58 -20.73 -1.74
CA THR A 274 -22.91 -22.15 -1.68
C THR A 274 -24.37 -22.36 -2.14
N GLN A 275 -24.91 -23.56 -1.93
CA GLN A 275 -26.33 -23.82 -2.08
C GLN A 275 -27.17 -23.04 -1.06
N ASP A 276 -26.68 -22.92 0.18
CA ASP A 276 -27.48 -22.43 1.32
C ASP A 276 -27.04 -21.04 1.84
N SER A 277 -25.84 -20.58 1.45
CA SER A 277 -25.26 -19.36 2.00
C SER A 277 -24.49 -18.53 0.97
N ILE A 278 -24.42 -17.22 1.21
CA ILE A 278 -23.71 -16.26 0.35
C ILE A 278 -22.96 -15.26 1.24
N MET A 279 -21.69 -14.99 0.90
CA MET A 279 -20.94 -13.89 1.50
C MET A 279 -21.23 -12.60 0.72
N ILE A 280 -21.66 -11.57 1.44
CA ILE A 280 -21.89 -10.23 0.91
C ILE A 280 -20.93 -9.26 1.59
N ARG A 281 -20.50 -8.22 0.85
CA ARG A 281 -19.77 -7.07 1.40
C ARG A 281 -20.18 -5.78 0.70
N VAL A 282 -20.22 -4.69 1.45
CA VAL A 282 -20.22 -3.32 0.93
C VAL A 282 -18.81 -2.76 1.12
N PRO A 283 -18.01 -2.59 0.05
CA PRO A 283 -16.64 -2.09 0.17
C PRO A 283 -16.61 -0.59 0.49
N ASP A 284 -15.63 -0.14 1.28
CA ASP A 284 -15.39 1.29 1.55
C ASP A 284 -14.45 1.93 0.52
N LEU A 285 -14.73 1.69 -0.78
CA LEU A 285 -13.97 2.30 -1.88
C LEU A 285 -14.91 2.90 -2.90
N THR A 286 -14.91 4.23 -2.98
CA THR A 286 -15.79 5.02 -3.86
C THR A 286 -15.75 4.53 -5.31
N VAL A 287 -14.55 4.26 -5.85
CA VAL A 287 -14.36 3.80 -7.24
C VAL A 287 -15.07 2.47 -7.49
N LEU A 288 -14.93 1.51 -6.58
CA LEU A 288 -15.56 0.20 -6.70
C LEU A 288 -17.08 0.26 -6.50
N VAL A 289 -17.56 1.07 -5.54
CA VAL A 289 -18.99 1.31 -5.31
C VAL A 289 -19.65 1.85 -6.59
N HIS A 290 -19.05 2.85 -7.24
CA HIS A 290 -19.57 3.40 -8.50
C HIS A 290 -19.55 2.36 -9.64
N LEU A 291 -18.52 1.52 -9.70
CA LEU A 291 -18.46 0.44 -10.68
C LEU A 291 -19.58 -0.59 -10.47
N ILE A 292 -19.87 -0.93 -9.21
CA ILE A 292 -21.00 -1.81 -8.85
C ILE A 292 -22.34 -1.15 -9.20
N ASP A 293 -22.52 0.16 -8.99
CA ASP A 293 -23.74 0.85 -9.41
C ASP A 293 -23.96 0.81 -10.93
N MET A 294 -22.89 0.88 -11.73
CA MET A 294 -22.98 0.80 -13.20
C MET A 294 -23.25 -0.62 -13.72
N THR A 295 -22.87 -1.65 -12.97
CA THR A 295 -22.85 -3.05 -13.46
C THR A 295 -23.87 -3.95 -12.75
N GLY A 296 -24.33 -3.56 -11.57
CA GLY A 296 -25.02 -4.43 -10.60
C GLY A 296 -24.04 -5.19 -9.70
N PRO A 297 -24.52 -6.11 -8.86
CA PRO A 297 -23.65 -6.89 -7.96
C PRO A 297 -22.52 -7.58 -8.72
N LEU A 298 -21.31 -7.50 -8.16
CA LEU A 298 -20.13 -8.10 -8.74
C LEU A 298 -19.75 -9.37 -7.98
N ALA A 299 -19.55 -10.45 -8.71
CA ALA A 299 -18.96 -11.68 -8.21
C ALA A 299 -17.45 -11.45 -8.07
N ILE A 300 -16.94 -11.52 -6.83
CA ILE A 300 -15.61 -11.03 -6.48
C ILE A 300 -14.77 -12.07 -5.73
N THR A 301 -13.46 -12.05 -6.00
CA THR A 301 -12.43 -12.76 -5.23
C THR A 301 -11.10 -12.00 -5.37
N SER A 302 -10.12 -12.23 -4.51
CA SER A 302 -8.81 -11.56 -4.56
C SER A 302 -8.11 -11.75 -5.93
N ALA A 303 -7.30 -10.79 -6.36
CA ALA A 303 -6.60 -10.80 -7.65
C ALA A 303 -5.21 -11.45 -7.60
N ASN A 304 -5.15 -12.68 -7.11
CA ASN A 304 -3.97 -13.52 -7.01
C ASN A 304 -4.26 -14.94 -7.52
N PRO A 305 -3.26 -15.66 -8.05
CA PRO A 305 -3.34 -17.11 -8.19
C PRO A 305 -3.70 -17.76 -6.85
N SER A 306 -4.46 -18.86 -6.88
CA SER A 306 -4.95 -19.49 -5.65
C SER A 306 -3.80 -20.02 -4.78
N GLY A 307 -3.66 -19.46 -3.57
CA GLY A 307 -2.62 -19.86 -2.60
C GLY A 307 -1.40 -18.94 -2.57
N GLU A 308 -1.32 -17.96 -3.47
CA GLU A 308 -0.25 -16.96 -3.47
C GLU A 308 -0.60 -15.71 -2.64
N VAL A 309 0.39 -14.84 -2.45
CA VAL A 309 0.23 -13.53 -1.79
C VAL A 309 -0.78 -12.67 -2.55
N ASP A 310 -1.67 -11.99 -1.82
CA ASP A 310 -2.64 -11.07 -2.38
C ASP A 310 -1.98 -9.91 -3.14
N SER A 311 -2.67 -9.40 -4.15
CA SER A 311 -2.20 -8.24 -4.93
C SER A 311 -2.68 -6.95 -4.28
N THR A 312 -1.77 -6.03 -3.94
CA THR A 312 -2.09 -4.71 -3.36
C THR A 312 -1.99 -3.58 -4.38
N HIS A 313 -1.34 -3.82 -5.52
CA HIS A 313 -1.18 -2.83 -6.59
C HIS A 313 -1.64 -3.38 -7.95
N HIS A 314 -2.17 -2.52 -8.82
CA HIS A 314 -2.62 -2.91 -10.16
C HIS A 314 -1.51 -3.56 -11.01
N ASP A 315 -0.25 -3.12 -10.86
CA ASP A 315 0.89 -3.73 -11.55
C ASP A 315 1.11 -5.20 -11.16
N MET A 316 0.80 -5.58 -9.91
CA MET A 316 0.86 -6.98 -9.49
C MET A 316 -0.20 -7.82 -10.20
N VAL A 317 -1.39 -7.25 -10.40
CA VAL A 317 -2.49 -7.91 -11.13
C VAL A 317 -2.12 -8.06 -12.61
N ILE A 318 -1.61 -6.99 -13.23
CA ILE A 318 -1.23 -6.98 -14.65
C ILE A 318 -0.12 -7.99 -14.92
N SER A 319 0.93 -8.01 -14.08
CA SER A 319 2.07 -8.90 -14.25
C SER A 319 1.71 -10.38 -14.06
N ARG A 320 0.86 -10.71 -13.08
CA ARG A 320 0.51 -12.09 -12.75
C ARG A 320 -0.65 -12.65 -13.57
N LEU A 321 -1.69 -11.83 -13.80
CA LEU A 321 -2.96 -12.28 -14.36
C LEU A 321 -3.38 -11.54 -15.63
N GLY A 322 -2.72 -10.44 -16.01
CA GLY A 322 -3.17 -9.55 -17.09
C GLY A 322 -3.45 -10.25 -18.42
N HIS A 323 -2.66 -11.27 -18.79
CA HIS A 323 -2.85 -12.06 -20.02
C HIS A 323 -4.13 -12.91 -20.06
N LYS A 324 -4.81 -13.08 -18.91
CA LYS A 324 -6.09 -13.80 -18.81
C LYS A 324 -7.30 -12.88 -18.61
N LEU A 325 -7.07 -11.57 -18.45
CA LEU A 325 -8.08 -10.57 -18.11
C LEU A 325 -8.43 -9.69 -19.31
N GLU A 326 -9.66 -9.19 -19.33
CA GLU A 326 -10.09 -8.21 -20.33
C GLU A 326 -9.59 -6.79 -19.98
N GLY A 327 -9.49 -6.49 -18.68
CA GLY A 327 -8.96 -5.22 -18.22
C GLY A 327 -8.59 -5.18 -16.75
N VAL A 328 -7.84 -4.16 -16.36
CA VAL A 328 -7.49 -3.85 -14.96
C VAL A 328 -7.70 -2.36 -14.72
N LEU A 329 -8.56 -2.02 -13.76
CA LEU A 329 -8.74 -0.62 -13.34
C LEU A 329 -7.55 -0.20 -12.47
N CYS A 330 -6.72 0.74 -12.96
CA CYS A 330 -5.51 1.17 -12.27
C CYS A 330 -5.82 2.29 -11.27
N ASP A 331 -5.62 2.01 -9.98
CA ASP A 331 -5.93 2.94 -8.87
C ASP A 331 -4.80 3.05 -7.83
N GLY A 332 -3.58 2.63 -8.18
CA GLY A 332 -2.44 2.64 -7.24
C GLY A 332 -2.47 1.49 -6.24
N GLU A 333 -1.96 1.75 -5.04
CA GLU A 333 -1.94 0.82 -3.90
C GLU A 333 -3.33 0.70 -3.25
N SER A 334 -3.58 -0.44 -2.63
CA SER A 334 -4.79 -0.65 -1.82
C SER A 334 -4.60 -0.09 -0.40
N ASP A 335 -5.71 0.23 0.27
CA ASP A 335 -5.66 0.80 1.63
C ASP A 335 -5.14 -0.20 2.68
N GLU A 336 -5.37 -1.50 2.46
CA GLU A 336 -4.89 -2.57 3.31
C GLU A 336 -3.97 -3.53 2.55
N VAL A 337 -3.22 -4.35 3.30
CA VAL A 337 -2.35 -5.39 2.73
C VAL A 337 -2.93 -6.80 2.89
N VAL A 338 -4.04 -6.93 3.62
CA VAL A 338 -4.72 -8.20 3.91
C VAL A 338 -6.19 -8.10 3.49
N ALA A 339 -6.73 -9.19 2.97
CA ALA A 339 -8.14 -9.28 2.60
C ALA A 339 -9.10 -9.07 3.79
N SER A 340 -10.38 -8.86 3.48
CA SER A 340 -11.43 -8.64 4.50
C SER A 340 -11.63 -9.80 5.48
N THR A 341 -12.08 -9.45 6.68
CA THR A 341 -12.52 -10.42 7.69
C THR A 341 -13.85 -11.04 7.28
N VAL A 342 -13.98 -12.36 7.36
CA VAL A 342 -15.18 -13.10 6.94
C VAL A 342 -15.89 -13.67 8.17
N VAL A 343 -17.15 -13.29 8.32
CA VAL A 343 -17.98 -13.64 9.47
C VAL A 343 -19.17 -14.46 8.98
N ASN A 344 -19.36 -15.63 9.57
CA ASN A 344 -20.58 -16.41 9.41
C ASN A 344 -21.66 -15.91 10.35
N CYS A 345 -22.74 -15.37 9.76
CA CYS A 345 -23.89 -14.80 10.44
C CYS A 345 -25.15 -15.67 10.27
N THR A 346 -25.08 -16.85 9.67
CA THR A 346 -26.27 -17.69 9.41
C THR A 346 -27.00 -18.17 10.66
N LYS A 347 -26.33 -18.12 11.83
CA LYS A 347 -26.83 -18.54 13.14
C LYS A 347 -26.84 -17.39 14.17
N ILE A 348 -26.85 -16.15 13.70
CA ILE A 348 -26.73 -14.97 14.58
C ILE A 348 -27.85 -14.90 15.62
N ASP A 349 -29.07 -15.34 15.27
CA ASP A 349 -30.22 -15.39 16.16
C ASP A 349 -30.16 -16.54 17.20
N GLU A 350 -29.31 -17.56 16.96
CA GLU A 350 -29.01 -18.62 17.93
C GLU A 350 -27.98 -18.15 18.98
N GLY A 351 -27.59 -16.86 18.94
CA GLY A 351 -26.80 -16.20 19.97
C GLY A 351 -25.31 -16.04 19.66
N GLY A 352 -24.85 -16.34 18.43
CA GLY A 352 -23.45 -16.21 18.07
C GLY A 352 -23.15 -16.06 16.57
N ILE A 353 -21.98 -15.46 16.30
CA ILE A 353 -21.34 -15.41 14.98
C ILE A 353 -20.07 -16.26 15.01
N THR A 354 -19.59 -16.70 13.84
CA THR A 354 -18.33 -17.45 13.73
C THR A 354 -17.39 -16.76 12.75
N ILE A 355 -16.15 -16.53 13.15
CA ILE A 355 -15.14 -15.95 12.27
C ILE A 355 -14.57 -17.08 11.41
N VAL A 356 -14.82 -17.01 10.10
CA VAL A 356 -14.35 -18.01 9.13
C VAL A 356 -12.94 -17.68 8.67
N ARG A 357 -12.63 -16.38 8.57
CA ARG A 357 -11.30 -15.87 8.24
C ARG A 357 -11.09 -14.55 8.96
N GLU A 358 -9.99 -14.43 9.70
CA GLU A 358 -9.51 -13.14 10.18
C GLU A 358 -8.73 -12.42 9.06
N GLY A 359 -9.06 -11.14 8.85
CA GLY A 359 -8.51 -10.29 7.81
C GLY A 359 -8.06 -8.94 8.36
N CYS A 360 -8.23 -7.87 7.60
CA CYS A 360 -7.84 -6.51 8.03
C CYS A 360 -8.52 -6.04 9.33
N ILE A 361 -9.71 -6.57 9.66
CA ILE A 361 -10.39 -6.27 10.94
C ILE A 361 -10.17 -7.41 11.93
N PRO A 362 -9.47 -7.18 13.06
CA PRO A 362 -9.18 -8.23 14.02
C PRO A 362 -10.43 -8.88 14.61
N ALA A 363 -10.34 -10.17 14.91
CA ALA A 363 -11.43 -10.98 15.44
C ALA A 363 -12.09 -10.37 16.69
N GLY A 364 -11.25 -9.89 17.62
CA GLY A 364 -11.72 -9.25 18.85
C GLY A 364 -12.55 -7.98 18.59
N LYS A 365 -12.23 -7.23 17.52
CA LYS A 365 -12.99 -6.04 17.15
C LYS A 365 -14.37 -6.39 16.62
N VAL A 366 -14.46 -7.43 15.78
CA VAL A 366 -15.74 -7.95 15.26
C VAL A 366 -16.63 -8.42 16.42
N MET A 367 -16.07 -9.19 17.36
CA MET A 367 -16.81 -9.66 18.54
C MET A 367 -17.28 -8.50 19.43
N GLN A 368 -16.45 -7.47 19.60
CA GLN A 368 -16.85 -6.27 20.34
C GLN A 368 -18.05 -5.56 19.70
N ILE A 369 -18.09 -5.48 18.36
CA ILE A 369 -19.23 -4.89 17.63
C ILE A 369 -20.47 -5.76 17.83
N PHE A 370 -20.35 -7.08 17.65
CA PHE A 370 -21.46 -8.02 17.82
C PHE A 370 -22.06 -7.96 19.23
N GLU A 371 -21.24 -8.04 20.28
CA GLU A 371 -21.72 -7.96 21.67
C GLU A 371 -22.36 -6.61 21.98
N ARG A 372 -21.87 -5.51 21.40
CA ARG A 372 -22.50 -4.19 21.57
C ARG A 372 -23.90 -4.15 20.96
N VAL A 373 -24.05 -4.70 19.76
CA VAL A 373 -25.32 -4.71 19.03
C VAL A 373 -26.31 -5.66 19.70
N LYS A 374 -25.86 -6.84 20.15
CA LYS A 374 -26.68 -7.83 20.88
C LYS A 374 -27.25 -7.32 22.21
N ASN A 375 -26.56 -6.39 22.87
CA ASN A 375 -26.95 -5.84 24.18
C ASN A 375 -27.75 -4.53 24.10
N ARG A 376 -28.08 -4.06 22.90
CA ARG A 376 -29.03 -2.98 22.68
C ARG A 376 -30.45 -3.54 22.57
#